data_AF-A0A7C4HP30-F1
#
_entry.id   AF-A0A7C4HP30-F1
#
_cell.length_a   1.000
_cell.length_b   1.000
_cell.length_c   1.000
_cell.angle_alpha   90.00
_cell.angle_beta   90.00
_cell.angle_gamma   90.00
#
_symmetry.space_group_name_H-M   'P 1'
#
loop_
_entity.id
_entity.type
_entity.pdbx_description
1 polymer ?
#
loop_
_entity_poly.entity_id
_entity_poly.type
_entity_poly.pdbx_seq_one_letter_code
_entity_poly.pdbx_strand_id
1 'polypeptide(L)'
;MNRIAGLALVIGLAALTVGGCSDTKKAEAGKNALVTVNDEVINTQDLQIAWQSLPVDQRRVYNSPQGIITLLDELISYRLMALEAERRKLDQDANFKKRMELFRHRLLVNALVEQSMTEADLMNYFQRNFLRAVFIRAAFPEEASPAQKTEARARADRALAEIRAGADFRDVMDNYSNYLPNETG
;
A
#
# COMPACT_ATOMS: atom_id res chain seq x y z
N MET A 1 -3.41 -49.15 59.22
CA MET A 1 -2.46 -48.27 59.94
C MET A 1 -2.71 -46.84 59.44
N ASN A 2 -3.50 -46.04 60.16
CA ASN A 2 -3.05 -44.91 61.00
C ASN A 2 -2.20 -43.91 60.19
N ARG A 3 -2.53 -42.61 60.03
CA ARG A 3 -3.02 -41.64 61.03
C ARG A 3 -3.76 -40.44 60.40
N ILE A 4 -4.56 -39.82 61.25
CA ILE A 4 -5.33 -38.57 61.12
C ILE A 4 -4.42 -37.33 61.37
N ALA A 5 -4.91 -36.15 60.94
CA ALA A 5 -4.59 -34.76 61.37
C ALA A 5 -3.54 -34.01 60.52
N GLY A 6 -3.74 -32.73 60.16
CA GLY A 6 -4.66 -31.74 60.70
C GLY A 6 -4.88 -30.51 59.80
N LEU A 7 -5.94 -29.80 60.18
CA LEU A 7 -6.47 -28.55 59.66
C LEU A 7 -5.56 -27.36 60.04
N ALA A 8 -5.31 -26.42 59.13
CA ALA A 8 -4.91 -25.06 59.51
C ALA A 8 -5.47 -24.03 58.51
N LEU A 9 -6.22 -23.10 59.08
CA LEU A 9 -7.00 -22.00 58.52
C LEU A 9 -6.23 -20.69 58.72
N VAL A 10 -5.99 -19.90 57.66
CA VAL A 10 -5.74 -18.43 57.70
C VAL A 10 -6.18 -17.87 56.33
N ILE A 11 -7.41 -17.37 56.17
CA ILE A 11 -7.85 -15.95 56.25
C ILE A 11 -7.02 -14.96 55.40
N GLY A 12 -7.56 -14.64 54.21
CA GLY A 12 -7.84 -13.27 53.77
C GLY A 12 -6.72 -12.44 53.10
N LEU A 13 -6.84 -12.23 51.78
CA LEU A 13 -6.86 -10.88 51.23
C LEU A 13 -7.65 -10.85 49.92
N ALA A 14 -8.70 -10.03 49.91
CA ALA A 14 -9.50 -9.73 48.74
C ALA A 14 -8.66 -8.95 47.72
N ALA A 15 -8.61 -9.46 46.49
CA ALA A 15 -8.31 -8.65 45.31
C ALA A 15 -9.56 -8.65 44.43
N LEU A 16 -10.48 -7.71 44.73
CA LEU A 16 -11.36 -7.17 43.70
C LEU A 16 -10.46 -6.45 42.68
N THR A 17 -10.07 -7.12 41.60
CA THR A 17 -9.70 -6.40 40.38
C THR A 17 -10.98 -6.20 39.59
N VAL A 18 -11.62 -5.08 39.93
CA VAL A 18 -12.64 -4.37 39.15
C VAL A 18 -12.24 -4.36 37.67
N GLY A 19 -13.23 -4.62 36.82
CA GLY A 19 -13.09 -4.58 35.38
C GLY A 19 -12.53 -3.25 34.87
N GLY A 20 -11.66 -3.39 33.88
CA GLY A 20 -11.12 -2.31 33.06
C GLY A 20 -10.27 -2.99 31.98
N CYS A 21 -10.40 -2.70 30.69
CA CYS A 21 -11.08 -1.60 30.04
C CYS A 21 -11.22 -1.98 28.56
N SER A 22 -12.31 -2.65 28.17
CA SER A 22 -12.68 -2.84 26.76
C SER A 22 -13.98 -2.13 26.40
N ASP A 23 -14.72 -1.64 27.40
CA ASP A 23 -16.00 -0.95 27.19
C ASP A 23 -15.85 0.54 26.85
N THR A 24 -14.68 1.17 27.02
CA THR A 24 -14.51 2.58 26.66
C THR A 24 -14.49 2.81 25.15
N LYS A 25 -13.95 1.88 24.36
CA LYS A 25 -14.06 1.94 22.87
C LYS A 25 -15.49 1.65 22.39
N LYS A 26 -16.22 0.75 23.05
CA LYS A 26 -17.63 0.45 22.75
C LYS A 26 -18.57 1.58 23.19
N ALA A 27 -18.28 2.24 24.32
CA ALA A 27 -19.08 3.34 24.87
C ALA A 27 -18.91 4.67 24.10
N GLU A 28 -17.74 4.94 23.53
CA GLU A 28 -17.57 6.08 22.61
C GLU A 28 -18.20 5.81 21.24
N ALA A 29 -18.04 4.59 20.70
CA ALA A 29 -18.75 4.19 19.48
C ALA A 29 -20.27 4.31 19.63
N GLY A 30 -20.81 3.99 20.82
CA GLY A 30 -22.25 4.08 21.11
C GLY A 30 -22.83 5.49 21.16
N LYS A 31 -22.02 6.55 21.37
CA LYS A 31 -22.52 7.94 21.42
C LYS A 31 -22.80 8.53 20.05
N ASN A 32 -22.15 8.01 19.00
CA ASN A 32 -22.27 8.46 17.61
C ASN A 32 -22.70 7.34 16.66
N ALA A 33 -23.11 6.18 17.20
CA ALA A 33 -23.61 5.06 16.43
C ALA A 33 -24.92 5.43 15.73
N LEU A 34 -24.99 5.20 14.43
CA LEU A 34 -26.21 5.35 13.64
C LEU A 34 -26.89 3.99 13.45
N VAL A 35 -26.11 2.97 13.08
CA VAL A 35 -26.59 1.61 12.82
C VAL A 35 -25.54 0.60 13.27
N THR A 36 -25.97 -0.56 13.74
CA THR A 36 -25.08 -1.71 13.96
C THR A 36 -25.44 -2.81 12.95
N VAL A 37 -24.45 -3.29 12.20
CA VAL A 37 -24.56 -4.39 11.24
C VAL A 37 -23.70 -5.54 11.75
N ASN A 38 -24.33 -6.61 12.24
CA ASN A 38 -23.67 -7.66 13.04
C ASN A 38 -22.93 -7.08 14.26
N ASP A 39 -21.60 -7.19 14.32
CA ASP A 39 -20.76 -6.66 15.39
C ASP A 39 -20.09 -5.32 15.03
N GLU A 40 -20.39 -4.77 13.85
CA GLU A 40 -19.77 -3.56 13.34
C GLU A 40 -20.73 -2.36 13.39
N VAL A 41 -20.24 -1.23 13.90
CA VAL A 41 -21.01 0.00 14.05
C VAL A 41 -20.71 0.93 12.89
N ILE A 42 -21.75 1.43 12.23
CA ILE A 42 -21.70 2.58 11.33
C ILE A 42 -22.05 3.81 12.17
N ASN A 43 -21.15 4.79 12.19
CA ASN A 43 -21.29 6.01 12.98
C ASN A 43 -21.37 7.27 12.11
N THR A 44 -21.52 8.44 12.74
CA THR A 44 -21.60 9.74 12.04
C THR A 44 -20.34 10.10 11.26
N GLN A 45 -19.16 9.67 11.70
CA GLN A 45 -17.90 9.90 11.00
C GLN A 45 -17.83 9.08 9.70
N ASP A 46 -18.31 7.84 9.70
CA ASP A 46 -18.38 7.02 8.48
C ASP A 46 -19.26 7.69 7.41
N LEU A 47 -20.40 8.23 7.83
CA LEU A 47 -21.31 8.96 6.96
C LEU A 47 -20.67 10.25 6.41
N GLN A 48 -19.92 10.97 7.24
CA GLN A 48 -19.19 12.16 6.82
C GLN A 48 -18.08 11.83 5.81
N ILE A 49 -17.32 10.75 6.04
CA ILE A 49 -16.27 10.28 5.12
C ILE A 49 -16.91 9.88 3.78
N ALA A 50 -17.99 9.10 3.81
CA ALA A 50 -18.73 8.72 2.61
C ALA A 50 -19.19 9.95 1.82
N TRP A 51 -19.80 10.91 2.50
CA TRP A 51 -20.21 12.17 1.89
C TRP A 51 -19.05 12.94 1.25
N GLN A 52 -17.93 13.07 1.95
CA GLN A 52 -16.76 13.79 1.47
C GLN A 52 -16.09 13.08 0.29
N SER A 53 -16.19 11.75 0.23
CA SER A 53 -15.66 10.94 -0.87
C SER A 53 -16.45 11.08 -2.17
N LEU A 54 -17.71 11.55 -2.10
CA LEU A 54 -18.53 11.76 -3.29
C LEU A 54 -18.00 12.92 -4.14
N PRO A 55 -18.03 12.79 -5.49
CA PRO A 55 -17.88 13.91 -6.40
C PRO A 55 -18.81 15.07 -6.06
N VAL A 56 -18.33 16.30 -6.23
CA VAL A 56 -19.02 17.53 -5.78
C VAL A 56 -20.42 17.65 -6.38
N ASP A 57 -20.58 17.24 -7.63
CA ASP A 57 -21.86 17.22 -8.36
C ASP A 57 -22.86 16.21 -7.78
N GLN A 58 -22.37 15.07 -7.27
CA GLN A 58 -23.20 14.02 -6.66
C GLN A 58 -23.65 14.37 -5.24
N ARG A 59 -22.85 15.15 -4.49
CA ARG A 59 -23.22 15.59 -3.12
C ARG A 59 -24.57 16.30 -3.07
N ARG A 60 -24.98 17.00 -4.14
CA ARG A 60 -26.27 17.70 -4.18
C ARG A 60 -27.48 16.77 -4.01
N VAL A 61 -27.39 15.52 -4.51
CA VAL A 61 -28.46 14.52 -4.39
C VAL A 61 -28.75 14.20 -2.93
N TYR A 62 -27.70 14.16 -2.13
CA TYR A 62 -27.79 13.76 -0.73
C TYR A 62 -27.99 14.97 0.21
N ASN A 63 -28.01 16.22 -0.30
CA ASN A 63 -28.02 17.46 0.50
C ASN A 63 -29.42 17.83 1.05
N SER A 64 -30.06 16.87 1.69
CA SER A 64 -31.32 17.00 2.41
C SER A 64 -31.39 15.92 3.49
N PRO A 65 -32.26 16.05 4.52
CA PRO A 65 -32.43 15.01 5.52
C PRO A 65 -32.73 13.64 4.91
N GLN A 66 -33.60 13.59 3.88
CA GLN A 66 -33.90 12.35 3.18
C GLN A 66 -32.70 11.82 2.40
N GLY A 67 -31.93 12.70 1.76
CA GLY A 67 -30.70 12.33 1.07
C GLY A 67 -29.67 11.71 2.01
N ILE A 68 -29.48 12.26 3.20
CA ILE A 68 -28.58 11.70 4.21
C ILE A 68 -29.04 10.30 4.66
N ILE A 69 -30.36 10.07 4.81
CA ILE A 69 -30.91 8.73 5.09
C ILE A 69 -30.60 7.77 3.93
N THR A 70 -30.80 8.20 2.68
CA THR A 70 -30.44 7.39 1.51
C THR A 70 -28.96 7.02 1.48
N LEU A 71 -28.07 7.96 1.79
CA LEU A 71 -26.63 7.68 1.87
C LEU A 71 -26.30 6.67 2.98
N LEU A 72 -26.98 6.75 4.13
CA LEU A 72 -26.83 5.79 5.21
C LEU A 72 -27.31 4.39 4.79
N ASP A 73 -28.45 4.27 4.11
CA ASP A 73 -28.98 3.00 3.60
C ASP A 73 -28.03 2.37 2.56
N GLU A 74 -27.45 3.20 1.69
CA GLU A 74 -26.41 2.76 0.76
C GLU A 74 -25.19 2.21 1.52
N LEU A 75 -24.69 2.92 2.53
CA LEU A 75 -23.56 2.46 3.34
C LEU A 75 -23.83 1.12 4.06
N ILE A 76 -25.03 0.95 4.62
CA ILE A 76 -25.46 -0.33 5.21
C ILE A 76 -25.41 -1.44 4.16
N SER A 77 -25.94 -1.17 2.96
CA SER A 77 -25.96 -2.13 1.86
C SER A 77 -24.55 -2.50 1.41
N TYR A 78 -23.65 -1.53 1.26
CA TYR A 78 -22.24 -1.78 0.95
C TYR A 78 -21.57 -2.63 2.03
N ARG A 79 -21.84 -2.37 3.31
CA ARG A 79 -21.26 -3.13 4.42
C ARG A 79 -21.71 -4.58 4.43
N LEU A 80 -23.01 -4.83 4.23
CA LEU A 80 -23.56 -6.18 4.13
C LEU A 80 -22.95 -6.96 2.96
N MET A 81 -22.77 -6.32 1.80
CA MET A 81 -22.13 -6.95 0.64
C MET A 81 -20.65 -7.27 0.91
N ALA A 82 -19.92 -6.38 1.58
CA ALA A 82 -18.53 -6.62 1.96
C ALA A 82 -18.39 -7.81 2.92
N LEU A 83 -19.25 -7.88 3.94
CA LEU A 83 -19.28 -9.00 4.88
C LEU A 83 -19.57 -10.34 4.19
N GLU A 84 -20.49 -10.35 3.22
CA GLU A 84 -20.76 -11.56 2.43
C GLU A 84 -19.56 -11.95 1.55
N ALA A 85 -18.84 -10.98 0.99
CA ALA A 85 -17.62 -11.23 0.22
C ALA A 85 -16.49 -11.83 1.10
N GLU A 86 -16.32 -11.32 2.32
CA GLU A 86 -15.37 -11.86 3.32
C GLU A 86 -15.77 -13.25 3.78
N ARG A 87 -17.06 -13.49 4.04
CA ARG A 87 -17.58 -14.83 4.37
C ARG A 87 -17.29 -15.85 3.27
N ARG A 88 -17.33 -15.41 2.01
CA ARG A 88 -16.96 -16.19 0.82
C ARG A 88 -15.44 -16.26 0.57
N LYS A 89 -14.63 -15.64 1.43
CA LYS A 89 -13.17 -15.57 1.36
C LYS A 89 -12.64 -14.91 0.08
N LEU A 90 -13.40 -13.98 -0.51
CA LEU A 90 -12.98 -13.27 -1.72
C LEU A 90 -11.82 -12.30 -1.43
N ASP A 91 -11.68 -11.86 -0.19
CA ASP A 91 -10.56 -11.10 0.35
C ASP A 91 -9.25 -11.93 0.40
N GLN A 92 -9.35 -13.25 0.41
CA GLN A 92 -8.19 -14.15 0.43
C GLN A 92 -7.60 -14.45 -0.95
N ASP A 93 -8.31 -14.08 -2.02
CA ASP A 93 -7.88 -14.21 -3.41
C ASP A 93 -6.55 -13.47 -3.65
N ALA A 94 -5.65 -14.10 -4.42
CA ALA A 94 -4.33 -13.56 -4.69
C ALA A 94 -4.40 -12.23 -5.48
N ASN A 95 -5.34 -12.11 -6.42
CA ASN A 95 -5.50 -10.88 -7.17
C ASN A 95 -6.10 -9.78 -6.29
N PHE A 96 -7.04 -10.10 -5.40
CA PHE A 96 -7.54 -9.14 -4.40
C PHE A 96 -6.41 -8.59 -3.53
N LYS A 97 -5.60 -9.46 -2.92
CA LYS A 97 -4.45 -9.06 -2.10
C LYS A 97 -3.47 -8.18 -2.87
N LYS A 98 -3.15 -8.56 -4.11
CA LYS A 98 -2.28 -7.75 -4.97
C LYS A 98 -2.86 -6.37 -5.26
N ARG A 99 -4.16 -6.28 -5.55
CA ARG A 99 -4.85 -4.99 -5.74
C ARG A 99 -4.86 -4.15 -4.47
N MET A 100 -5.04 -4.77 -3.30
CA MET A 100 -5.00 -4.09 -2.02
C MET A 100 -3.62 -3.47 -1.75
N GLU A 101 -2.53 -4.19 -2.01
CA GLU A 101 -1.18 -3.63 -1.87
C GLU A 101 -0.91 -2.47 -2.83
N LEU A 102 -1.38 -2.57 -4.07
CA LEU A 102 -1.27 -1.45 -5.02
C LEU A 102 -2.07 -0.24 -4.56
N PHE A 103 -3.26 -0.45 -3.99
CA PHE A 103 -4.08 0.62 -3.42
C PHE A 103 -3.40 1.25 -2.20
N ARG A 104 -2.83 0.45 -1.30
CA ARG A 104 -2.05 0.90 -0.14
C ARG A 104 -0.90 1.80 -0.56
N HIS A 105 -0.12 1.42 -1.59
CA HIS A 105 0.95 2.26 -2.11
C HIS A 105 0.45 3.62 -2.61
N ARG A 106 -0.69 3.67 -3.29
CA ARG A 106 -1.29 4.93 -3.76
C ARG A 106 -1.73 5.82 -2.59
N LEU A 107 -2.35 5.24 -1.58
CA LEU A 107 -2.74 5.99 -0.38
C LEU A 107 -1.53 6.59 0.34
N LEU A 108 -0.43 5.85 0.43
CA LEU A 108 0.81 6.36 1.03
C LEU A 108 1.42 7.51 0.24
N VAL A 109 1.39 7.43 -1.10
CA VAL A 109 1.85 8.53 -1.95
C VAL A 109 0.98 9.77 -1.75
N ASN A 110 -0.35 9.62 -1.72
CA ASN A 110 -1.26 10.74 -1.48
C ASN A 110 -1.02 11.38 -0.10
N ALA A 111 -0.89 10.55 0.95
CA ALA A 111 -0.59 11.03 2.30
C ALA A 111 0.74 11.79 2.36
N LEU A 112 1.75 11.35 1.61
CA LEU A 112 3.04 12.04 1.51
C LEU A 112 2.91 13.42 0.83
N VAL A 113 2.09 13.50 -0.22
CA VAL A 113 1.81 14.77 -0.92
C VAL A 113 1.04 15.73 -0.01
N GLU A 114 0.04 15.25 0.74
CA GLU A 114 -0.74 16.06 1.68
C GLU A 114 0.14 16.64 2.80
N GLN A 115 1.20 15.93 3.21
CA GLN A 115 2.18 16.42 4.18
C GLN A 115 3.16 17.46 3.61
N SER A 116 2.97 17.91 2.36
CA SER A 116 3.74 18.97 1.72
C SER A 116 5.25 18.67 1.66
N MET A 117 5.61 17.44 1.29
CA MET A 117 7.02 17.11 1.06
C MET A 117 7.60 18.00 -0.04
N THR A 118 8.77 18.58 0.20
CA THR A 118 9.40 19.47 -0.79
C THR A 118 9.92 18.67 -1.99
N GLU A 119 10.00 19.32 -3.15
CA GLU A 119 10.61 18.72 -4.35
C GLU A 119 12.07 18.33 -4.09
N ALA A 120 12.79 19.09 -3.26
CA ALA A 120 14.16 18.79 -2.86
C ALA A 120 14.25 17.50 -2.02
N ASP A 121 13.33 17.29 -1.07
CA ASP A 121 13.28 16.06 -0.27
C ASP A 121 12.95 14.84 -1.14
N LEU A 122 12.00 15.00 -2.07
CA LEU A 122 11.66 13.97 -3.04
C LEU A 122 12.87 13.61 -3.92
N MET A 123 13.56 14.63 -4.45
CA MET A 123 14.74 14.45 -5.30
C MET A 123 15.88 13.77 -4.54
N ASN A 124 16.15 14.18 -3.29
CA ASN A 124 17.15 13.56 -2.43
C ASN A 124 16.81 12.10 -2.13
N TYR A 125 15.53 11.81 -1.84
CA TYR A 125 15.06 10.45 -1.63
C TYR A 125 15.28 9.60 -2.90
N PHE A 126 14.90 10.10 -4.08
CA PHE A 126 15.14 9.39 -5.34
C PHE A 126 16.64 9.19 -5.60
N GLN A 127 17.48 10.21 -5.45
CA GLN A 127 18.92 10.08 -5.69
C GLN A 127 19.60 9.03 -4.80
N ARG A 128 19.14 8.87 -3.55
CA ARG A 128 19.69 7.90 -2.61
C ARG A 128 19.14 6.48 -2.80
N ASN A 129 17.90 6.35 -3.27
CA ASN A 129 17.18 5.09 -3.28
C ASN A 129 16.93 4.51 -4.68
N PHE A 130 17.14 5.28 -5.75
CA PHE A 130 17.14 4.74 -7.11
C PHE A 130 18.50 4.19 -7.49
N LEU A 131 18.48 2.96 -8.01
CA LEU A 131 19.61 2.43 -8.76
C LEU A 131 19.72 3.21 -10.08
N ARG A 132 20.71 4.08 -10.20
CA ARG A 132 21.12 4.62 -11.49
C ARG A 132 21.90 3.54 -12.23
N ALA A 133 21.24 2.80 -13.11
CA ALA A 133 21.90 1.90 -14.04
C ALA A 133 22.31 2.68 -15.30
N VAL A 134 23.59 2.60 -15.65
CA VAL A 134 24.12 3.12 -16.92
C VAL A 134 24.46 1.90 -17.79
N PHE A 135 24.19 1.98 -19.08
CA PHE A 135 24.37 0.88 -20.01
C PHE A 135 25.38 1.22 -21.10
N ILE A 136 26.19 0.24 -21.48
CA ILE A 136 26.97 0.28 -22.72
C ILE A 136 26.12 -0.39 -23.80
N ARG A 137 25.73 0.35 -24.83
CA ARG A 137 24.88 -0.14 -25.92
C ARG A 137 25.67 -0.28 -27.20
N ALA A 138 25.67 -1.45 -27.82
CA ALA A 138 26.17 -1.66 -29.18
C ALA A 138 24.99 -1.70 -30.15
N ALA A 139 24.45 -0.53 -30.52
CA ALA A 139 23.26 -0.39 -31.35
C ALA A 139 23.55 -0.64 -32.85
N PHE A 140 22.57 -1.20 -33.55
CA PHE A 140 22.51 -1.40 -35.00
C PHE A 140 21.07 -1.20 -35.50
N PRO A 141 20.85 -0.80 -36.77
CA PRO A 141 19.51 -0.56 -37.31
C PRO A 141 18.68 -1.86 -37.44
N GLU A 142 17.36 -1.74 -37.53
CA GLU A 142 16.45 -2.90 -37.58
C GLU A 142 16.76 -3.83 -38.77
N GLU A 143 17.08 -3.25 -39.93
CA GLU A 143 17.43 -3.94 -41.17
C GLU A 143 18.93 -4.29 -41.27
N ALA A 144 19.65 -4.33 -40.14
CA ALA A 144 21.08 -4.62 -40.13
C ALA A 144 21.43 -5.97 -40.79
N SER A 145 22.41 -5.92 -41.68
CA SER A 145 23.03 -7.10 -42.29
C SER A 145 23.67 -8.02 -41.24
N PRO A 146 23.89 -9.31 -41.55
CA PRO A 146 24.62 -10.21 -40.66
C PRO A 146 26.00 -9.70 -40.24
N ALA A 147 26.68 -8.98 -41.14
CA ALA A 147 27.98 -8.37 -40.85
C ALA A 147 27.87 -7.27 -39.77
N GLN A 148 26.89 -6.37 -39.88
CA GLN A 148 26.66 -5.30 -38.90
C GLN A 148 26.26 -5.86 -37.53
N LYS A 149 25.44 -6.91 -37.48
CA LYS A 149 25.08 -7.60 -36.23
C LYS A 149 26.30 -8.27 -35.59
N THR A 150 27.15 -8.88 -36.40
CA THR A 150 28.40 -9.50 -35.94
C THR A 150 29.36 -8.44 -35.40
N GLU A 151 29.49 -7.29 -36.06
CA GLU A 151 30.32 -6.19 -35.58
C GLU A 151 29.81 -5.59 -34.27
N ALA A 152 28.50 -5.36 -34.14
CA ALA A 152 27.89 -4.88 -32.90
C ALA A 152 28.14 -5.86 -31.74
N ARG A 153 28.03 -7.18 -32.00
CA ARG A 153 28.37 -8.20 -31.01
C ARG A 153 29.84 -8.13 -30.61
N ALA A 154 30.75 -8.07 -31.58
CA ALA A 154 32.18 -7.96 -31.31
C ALA A 154 32.52 -6.69 -30.51
N ARG A 155 31.82 -5.57 -30.76
CA ARG A 155 31.95 -4.34 -29.99
C ARG A 155 31.53 -4.54 -28.53
N ALA A 156 30.37 -5.14 -28.29
CA ALA A 156 29.89 -5.44 -26.94
C ALA A 156 30.84 -6.40 -26.19
N ASP A 157 31.37 -7.41 -26.89
CA ASP A 157 32.30 -8.38 -26.29
C ASP A 157 33.64 -7.72 -25.89
N ARG A 158 34.14 -6.76 -26.69
CA ARG A 158 35.33 -5.95 -26.35
C ARG A 158 35.10 -5.07 -25.12
N ALA A 159 33.97 -4.35 -25.10
CA ALA A 159 33.59 -3.53 -23.95
C ALA A 159 33.51 -4.38 -22.66
N LEU A 160 32.89 -5.56 -22.73
CA LEU A 160 32.81 -6.47 -21.60
C LEU A 160 34.18 -6.98 -21.13
N ALA A 161 35.10 -7.24 -22.06
CA ALA A 161 36.46 -7.66 -21.74
C ALA A 161 37.22 -6.56 -20.98
N GLU A 162 37.14 -5.29 -21.42
CA GLU A 162 37.79 -4.17 -20.73
C GLU A 162 37.22 -3.92 -19.34
N ILE A 163 35.89 -3.98 -19.17
CA ILE A 163 35.26 -3.88 -17.85
C ILE A 163 35.74 -5.01 -16.93
N ARG A 164 35.82 -6.25 -17.44
CA ARG A 164 36.33 -7.39 -16.66
C ARG A 164 37.81 -7.28 -16.31
N ALA A 165 38.59 -6.58 -17.13
CA ALA A 165 39.99 -6.26 -16.86
C ALA A 165 40.17 -5.09 -15.87
N GLY A 166 39.08 -4.41 -15.47
CA GLY A 166 39.09 -3.33 -14.48
C GLY A 166 39.17 -1.92 -15.06
N ALA A 167 38.89 -1.73 -16.35
CA ALA A 167 38.77 -0.39 -16.94
C ALA A 167 37.59 0.39 -16.32
N ASP A 168 37.70 1.72 -16.29
CA ASP A 168 36.62 2.59 -15.80
C ASP A 168 35.38 2.46 -16.70
N PHE A 169 34.20 2.31 -16.09
CA PHE A 169 32.98 2.06 -16.83
C PHE A 169 32.58 3.22 -17.75
N ARG A 170 32.85 4.46 -17.34
CA ARG A 170 32.51 5.65 -18.12
C ARG A 170 33.40 5.74 -19.35
N ASP A 171 34.68 5.46 -19.21
CA ASP A 171 35.62 5.44 -20.35
C ASP A 171 35.22 4.37 -21.36
N VAL A 172 34.90 3.15 -20.90
CA VAL A 172 34.44 2.09 -21.80
C VAL A 172 33.09 2.46 -22.44
N MET A 173 32.17 3.09 -21.71
CA MET A 173 30.92 3.57 -22.29
C MET A 173 31.16 4.61 -23.38
N ASP A 174 32.01 5.61 -23.16
CA ASP A 174 32.30 6.65 -24.14
C ASP A 174 32.97 6.07 -25.40
N ASN A 175 33.76 5.01 -25.26
CA ASN A 175 34.46 4.36 -26.36
C ASN A 175 33.60 3.37 -27.16
N TYR A 176 32.66 2.67 -26.50
CA TYR A 176 31.96 1.53 -27.10
C TYR A 176 30.46 1.72 -27.25
N SER A 177 29.84 2.63 -26.48
CA SER A 177 28.41 2.85 -26.52
C SER A 177 28.02 3.70 -27.74
N ASN A 178 26.96 3.31 -28.45
CA ASN A 178 26.36 4.10 -29.50
C ASN A 178 24.83 4.02 -29.46
N TYR A 179 24.19 5.10 -29.93
CA TYR A 179 22.74 5.23 -30.04
C TYR A 179 22.36 5.43 -31.50
N LEU A 180 21.17 4.96 -31.87
CA LEU A 180 20.62 5.27 -33.18
C LEU A 180 20.11 6.72 -33.19
N PRO A 181 20.12 7.42 -34.35
CA PRO A 181 19.76 8.85 -34.43
C PRO A 181 18.38 9.22 -33.86
N ASN A 182 17.46 8.25 -33.73
CA ASN A 182 16.10 8.44 -33.23
C ASN A 182 15.88 7.85 -31.82
N GLU A 183 16.95 7.34 -31.19
CA GLU A 183 16.96 6.86 -29.81
C GLU A 183 17.72 7.89 -28.96
N THR A 184 17.11 9.04 -28.67
CA THR A 184 17.64 9.90 -27.59
C THR A 184 17.35 9.22 -26.26
N GLY A 185 18.41 8.88 -25.52
CA GLY A 185 18.37 8.32 -24.18
C GLY A 185 17.98 9.33 -23.10
#